data_AF-A0A6A4VFT8-F1
#
_entry.id   AF-A0A6A4VFT8-F1
#
_cell.length_a   1.000
_cell.length_b   1.000
_cell.length_c   1.000
_cell.angle_alpha   90.00
_cell.angle_beta   90.00
_cell.angle_gamma   90.00
#
_symmetry.space_group_name_H-M   'P 1'
#
loop_
_entity.id
_entity.type
_entity.pdbx_description
1 polymer ?
#
loop_
_entity_poly.entity_id
_entity_poly.type
_entity_poly.pdbx_seq_one_letter_code
_entity_poly.pdbx_strand_id
1 'polypeptide(L)'
;MSTAYSAPHDEAGPADPDFSPDTLCGADGRLLCVPEQILGVCLEEDGPELQLSVRRATRRLQLRHHPDRPHGSAFLSRLINISAAWLTDHRGAYLAWAATETGAAQLARATLAGPAPLRSPLTPAEERRVLAELDASAARQVEVLTERDRLREDLRRVRIELASSLAHQERLRSEREELRRERELTLTELDASASRQAELLLERDQLRQDLKRAQTELAAGAARQDHLLEERRQLEQGCEQACSELEAGVAREEQLRQQLEQLQQTAIFAQEEAARGRRRLASAEAHLHRERRAMGAVAGAAQAAELAAARAVERLRSRRLTPLLSAHLRQTAAGVTGCRARRTARRLLERLC
;
A
#
# COMPACT_ATOMS: atom_id res chain seq x y z
N MET A 1 37.44 85.43 10.31
CA MET A 1 36.33 85.05 11.22
C MET A 1 35.08 85.80 10.78
N SER A 2 34.04 85.03 10.46
CA SER A 2 32.60 85.29 10.66
C SER A 2 31.96 86.55 10.03
N THR A 3 31.18 86.39 8.95
CA THR A 3 29.69 86.13 8.90
C THR A 3 28.87 87.35 9.29
N ALA A 4 27.78 87.75 8.64
CA ALA A 4 27.05 87.35 7.43
C ALA A 4 25.93 88.40 7.31
N TYR A 5 25.44 88.71 6.10
CA TYR A 5 24.00 88.86 5.85
C TYR A 5 23.80 88.94 4.32
N SER A 6 23.54 87.79 3.73
CA SER A 6 22.86 87.70 2.44
C SER A 6 21.37 87.94 2.70
N ALA A 7 20.83 89.04 2.18
CA ALA A 7 19.41 89.12 1.86
C ALA A 7 19.26 88.70 0.39
N PRO A 8 18.34 87.77 0.05
CA PRO A 8 17.97 87.53 -1.33
C PRO A 8 17.13 88.71 -1.81
N HIS A 9 17.63 89.50 -2.75
CA HIS A 9 16.79 90.39 -3.55
C HIS A 9 16.08 89.56 -4.61
N ASP A 10 15.08 88.80 -4.18
CA ASP A 10 13.92 88.47 -5.00
C ASP A 10 12.82 89.49 -4.67
N GLU A 11 13.08 90.76 -4.98
CA GLU A 11 11.98 91.68 -5.26
C GLU A 11 11.70 91.52 -6.76
N ALA A 12 10.90 90.50 -7.08
CA ALA A 12 10.10 90.55 -8.29
C ALA A 12 9.31 91.86 -8.21
N GLY A 13 9.72 92.84 -9.02
CA GLY A 13 8.95 94.06 -9.21
C GLY A 13 7.49 93.69 -9.49
N PRO A 14 6.53 94.56 -9.15
CA PRO A 14 5.11 94.28 -9.39
C PRO A 14 4.98 93.77 -10.83
N ALA A 15 4.48 92.53 -10.98
CA ALA A 15 4.27 91.94 -12.29
C ALA A 15 3.56 92.97 -13.16
N ASP A 16 4.10 93.24 -14.35
CA ASP A 16 3.44 94.10 -15.32
C ASP A 16 1.97 93.66 -15.37
N PRO A 17 1.01 94.58 -15.23
CA PRO A 17 -0.39 94.22 -15.07
C PRO A 17 -0.78 93.29 -16.23
N ASP A 18 -1.23 92.08 -15.92
CA ASP A 18 -1.62 91.12 -16.95
C ASP A 18 -2.64 91.76 -17.88
N PHE A 19 -2.40 91.64 -19.19
CA PHE A 19 -3.34 92.11 -20.20
C PHE A 19 -4.70 91.45 -19.97
N SER A 20 -5.70 92.25 -19.59
CA SER A 20 -7.07 91.80 -19.40
C SER A 20 -8.01 92.62 -20.28
N PRO A 21 -8.71 91.99 -21.23
CA PRO A 21 -9.74 92.64 -22.06
C PRO A 21 -10.82 93.32 -21.23
N ASP A 22 -11.11 92.78 -20.04
CA ASP A 22 -12.16 93.27 -19.14
C ASP A 22 -11.91 94.71 -18.68
N THR A 23 -10.68 95.20 -18.73
CA THR A 23 -10.32 96.58 -18.33
C THR A 23 -10.88 97.66 -19.26
N LEU A 24 -11.25 97.33 -20.51
CA LEU A 24 -11.98 98.21 -21.44
C LEU A 24 -13.42 97.75 -21.68
N CYS A 25 -13.91 96.78 -20.91
CA CYS A 25 -15.29 96.31 -21.01
C CYS A 25 -16.23 97.10 -20.09
N GLY A 26 -17.48 97.23 -20.53
CA GLY A 26 -18.59 97.75 -19.73
C GLY A 26 -19.11 96.73 -18.73
N ALA A 27 -20.10 97.15 -17.92
CA ALA A 27 -20.77 96.26 -16.96
C ALA A 27 -21.49 95.06 -17.62
N ASP A 28 -21.76 95.15 -18.92
CA ASP A 28 -22.34 94.12 -19.76
C ASP A 28 -21.29 93.18 -20.39
N GLY A 29 -20.01 93.34 -20.04
CA GLY A 29 -18.90 92.54 -20.56
C GLY A 29 -18.54 92.84 -22.01
N ARG A 30 -19.05 93.93 -22.58
CA ARG A 30 -18.75 94.35 -23.97
C ARG A 30 -17.66 95.39 -23.99
N LEU A 31 -16.76 95.28 -24.97
CA LEU A 31 -15.74 96.27 -25.21
C LEU A 31 -16.37 97.65 -25.51
N LEU A 32 -15.96 98.67 -24.74
CA LEU A 32 -16.53 100.01 -24.82
C LEU A 32 -15.99 100.82 -25.99
N CYS A 33 -14.74 100.59 -26.38
CA CYS A 33 -14.08 101.28 -27.48
C CYS A 33 -12.93 100.44 -28.04
N VAL A 34 -12.59 100.67 -29.31
CA VAL A 34 -11.38 100.13 -29.92
C VAL A 34 -10.19 101.05 -29.61
N PRO A 35 -9.11 100.55 -28.97
CA PRO A 35 -7.95 101.35 -28.54
C PRO A 35 -7.32 102.23 -29.61
N GLU A 36 -7.10 101.71 -30.81
CA GLU A 36 -6.50 102.45 -31.92
C GLU A 36 -7.46 103.50 -32.50
N GLN A 37 -8.77 103.22 -32.47
CA GLN A 37 -9.78 104.16 -32.94
C GLN A 37 -9.94 105.33 -31.97
N ILE A 38 -10.07 105.08 -30.67
CA ILE A 38 -10.26 106.15 -29.67
C ILE A 38 -9.04 107.09 -29.59
N LEU A 39 -7.83 106.57 -29.80
CA LEU A 39 -6.62 107.37 -29.88
C LEU A 39 -6.41 108.02 -31.26
N GLY A 40 -7.00 107.44 -32.31
CA GLY A 40 -6.83 107.87 -33.70
C GLY A 40 -5.40 107.63 -34.19
N VAL A 41 -4.89 106.41 -33.97
CA VAL A 41 -3.53 105.98 -34.35
C VAL A 41 -3.60 104.78 -35.29
N CYS A 42 -2.63 104.63 -36.19
CA CYS A 42 -2.56 103.49 -37.10
C CYS A 42 -1.74 102.35 -36.49
N LEU A 43 -2.31 101.15 -36.40
CA LEU A 43 -1.59 99.96 -35.89
C LEU A 43 -0.51 99.43 -36.83
N GLU A 44 -0.52 99.86 -38.10
CA GLU A 44 0.47 99.56 -39.13
C GLU A 44 1.82 100.25 -38.88
N GLU A 45 1.87 101.25 -38.00
CA GLU A 45 3.11 101.93 -37.60
C GLU A 45 4.03 101.00 -36.78
N ASP A 46 5.33 101.10 -37.00
CA ASP A 46 6.34 100.33 -36.29
C ASP A 46 6.49 100.77 -34.82
N GLY A 47 6.92 99.84 -33.94
CA GLY A 47 7.00 100.02 -32.48
C GLY A 47 7.41 101.42 -31.97
N PRO A 48 8.54 102.01 -32.39
CA PRO A 48 8.94 103.33 -31.92
C PRO A 48 8.08 104.49 -32.49
N GLU A 49 7.59 104.37 -33.73
CA GLU A 49 6.72 105.36 -34.35
C GLU A 49 5.33 105.34 -33.73
N LEU A 50 4.76 104.14 -33.57
CA LEU A 50 3.50 103.92 -32.89
C LEU A 50 3.53 104.44 -31.44
N GLN A 51 4.60 104.18 -30.68
CA GLN A 51 4.74 104.71 -29.32
C GLN A 51 4.73 106.24 -29.28
N LEU A 52 5.39 106.90 -30.25
CA LEU A 52 5.36 108.36 -30.38
C LEU A 52 3.97 108.87 -30.77
N SER A 53 3.29 108.20 -31.70
CA SER A 53 1.93 108.50 -32.13
C SER A 53 0.92 108.36 -30.98
N VAL A 54 0.98 107.26 -30.23
CA VAL A 54 0.16 107.03 -29.02
C VAL A 54 0.43 108.11 -27.98
N ARG A 55 1.69 108.42 -27.66
CA ARG A 55 2.03 109.49 -26.70
C ARG A 55 1.49 110.86 -27.12
N ARG A 56 1.62 111.21 -28.41
CA ARG A 56 1.09 112.46 -28.97
C ARG A 56 -0.44 112.50 -28.92
N ALA A 57 -1.10 111.41 -29.32
CA ALA A 57 -2.54 111.26 -29.28
C ALA A 57 -3.09 111.37 -27.86
N THR A 58 -2.53 110.62 -26.92
CA THR A 58 -2.87 110.66 -25.49
C THR A 58 -2.72 112.06 -24.92
N ARG A 59 -1.59 112.74 -25.17
CA ARG A 59 -1.39 114.13 -24.71
C ARG A 59 -2.44 115.08 -25.29
N ARG A 60 -2.72 114.99 -26.59
CA ARG A 60 -3.73 115.81 -27.28
C ARG A 60 -5.13 115.59 -26.71
N LEU A 61 -5.51 114.34 -26.47
CA LEU A 61 -6.83 113.98 -25.96
C LEU A 61 -6.97 114.31 -24.47
N GLN A 62 -5.95 114.09 -23.66
CA GLN A 62 -5.96 114.49 -22.24
C GLN A 62 -6.07 116.01 -22.09
N LEU A 63 -5.41 116.81 -22.93
CA LEU A 63 -5.58 118.28 -22.90
C LEU A 63 -7.04 118.72 -23.09
N ARG A 64 -7.86 117.91 -23.78
CA ARG A 64 -9.28 118.18 -24.04
C ARG A 64 -10.20 117.55 -23.00
N HIS A 65 -9.88 116.35 -22.53
CA HIS A 65 -10.79 115.50 -21.75
C HIS A 65 -10.34 115.25 -20.30
N HIS A 66 -9.24 115.85 -19.84
CA HIS A 66 -8.78 115.72 -18.44
C HIS A 66 -9.88 116.14 -17.46
N PRO A 67 -10.11 115.42 -16.34
CA PRO A 67 -11.19 115.71 -15.38
C PRO A 67 -11.17 117.16 -14.84
N ASP A 68 -9.99 117.75 -14.70
CA ASP A 68 -9.83 119.13 -14.19
C ASP A 68 -10.20 120.23 -15.22
N ARG A 69 -10.60 119.85 -16.44
CA ARG A 69 -11.02 120.81 -17.48
C ARG A 69 -12.53 121.03 -17.42
N PRO A 70 -13.04 122.22 -17.83
CA PRO A 70 -14.47 122.53 -17.79
C PRO A 70 -15.38 121.57 -18.58
N HIS A 71 -14.83 120.91 -19.61
CA HIS A 71 -15.51 119.91 -20.44
C HIS A 71 -14.84 118.53 -20.33
N GLY A 72 -14.11 118.30 -19.23
CA GLY A 72 -13.40 117.07 -18.94
C GLY A 72 -14.33 115.90 -18.65
N SER A 73 -13.85 114.68 -18.87
CA SER A 73 -14.57 113.46 -18.51
C SER A 73 -13.60 112.46 -17.90
N ALA A 74 -13.78 112.16 -16.61
CA ALA A 74 -13.00 111.13 -15.92
C ALA A 74 -13.13 109.76 -16.61
N PHE A 75 -14.31 109.48 -17.19
CA PHE A 75 -14.56 108.26 -17.97
C PHE A 75 -13.71 108.22 -19.26
N LEU A 76 -13.75 109.29 -20.08
CA LEU A 76 -12.93 109.34 -21.30
C LEU A 76 -11.44 109.37 -20.99
N SER A 77 -11.03 110.12 -19.97
CA SER A 77 -9.63 110.16 -19.51
C SER A 77 -9.13 108.77 -19.10
N ARG A 78 -9.98 107.97 -18.44
CA ARG A 78 -9.68 106.56 -18.11
C ARG A 78 -9.55 105.70 -19.36
N LEU A 79 -10.50 105.76 -20.30
CA LEU A 79 -10.45 104.99 -21.53
C LEU A 79 -9.21 105.32 -22.37
N ILE A 80 -8.85 106.60 -22.46
CA ILE A 80 -7.63 107.06 -23.17
C ILE A 80 -6.38 106.45 -22.52
N ASN A 81 -6.29 106.46 -21.19
CA ASN A 81 -5.13 105.91 -20.49
C ASN A 81 -5.02 104.39 -20.62
N ILE A 82 -6.12 103.66 -20.49
CA ILE A 82 -6.12 102.19 -20.64
C ILE A 82 -5.82 101.81 -22.10
N SER A 83 -6.40 102.52 -23.07
CA SER A 83 -6.12 102.29 -24.50
C SER A 83 -4.66 102.57 -24.84
N ALA A 84 -4.06 103.60 -24.24
CA ALA A 84 -2.64 103.89 -24.42
C ALA A 84 -1.77 102.77 -23.86
N ALA A 85 -2.05 102.29 -22.64
CA ALA A 85 -1.34 101.17 -22.02
C ALA A 85 -1.47 99.87 -22.84
N TRP A 86 -2.66 99.57 -23.38
CA TRP A 86 -2.85 98.42 -24.26
C TRP A 86 -1.98 98.49 -25.52
N LEU A 87 -1.84 99.67 -26.13
CA LEU A 87 -1.07 99.85 -27.36
C LEU A 87 0.44 100.02 -27.14
N THR A 88 0.90 100.46 -25.96
CA THR A 88 2.33 100.61 -25.66
C THR A 88 2.90 99.42 -24.91
N ASP A 89 2.24 99.00 -23.84
CA ASP A 89 2.80 98.09 -22.84
C ASP A 89 2.31 96.64 -23.09
N HIS A 90 1.11 96.48 -23.67
CA HIS A 90 0.50 95.16 -23.90
C HIS A 90 0.21 94.84 -25.38
N ARG A 91 0.87 95.51 -26.33
CA ARG A 91 0.54 95.43 -27.76
C ARG A 91 0.49 93.99 -28.28
N GLY A 92 1.46 93.15 -27.92
CA GLY A 92 1.52 91.76 -28.36
C GLY A 92 0.34 90.93 -27.87
N ALA A 93 -0.04 91.08 -26.60
CA ALA A 93 -1.18 90.39 -26.01
C ALA A 93 -2.52 90.91 -26.59
N TYR A 94 -2.63 92.22 -26.80
CA TYR A 94 -3.77 92.85 -27.46
C TYR A 94 -3.98 92.31 -28.89
N LEU A 95 -2.93 92.27 -29.71
CA LEU A 95 -3.03 91.77 -31.09
C LEU A 95 -3.33 90.27 -31.13
N ALA A 96 -2.73 89.47 -30.24
CA ALA A 96 -3.02 88.04 -30.13
C ALA A 96 -4.48 87.78 -29.74
N TRP A 97 -5.02 88.57 -28.80
CA TRP A 97 -6.43 88.52 -28.43
C TRP A 97 -7.34 89.01 -29.55
N ALA A 98 -7.01 90.12 -30.21
CA ALA A 98 -7.76 90.68 -31.34
C ALA A 98 -7.90 89.70 -32.52
N ALA A 99 -6.92 88.82 -32.70
CA ALA A 99 -6.93 87.76 -33.71
C ALA A 99 -7.81 86.55 -33.35
N THR A 100 -8.28 86.43 -32.10
CA THR A 100 -9.25 85.39 -31.72
C THR A 100 -10.65 85.74 -32.23
N GLU A 101 -11.50 84.74 -32.48
CA GLU A 101 -12.89 84.97 -32.91
C GLU A 101 -13.68 85.83 -31.89
N THR A 102 -13.42 85.64 -30.60
CA THR A 102 -14.07 86.41 -29.53
C THR A 102 -13.56 87.84 -29.47
N GLY A 103 -12.25 88.07 -29.55
CA GLY A 103 -11.66 89.40 -29.59
C GLY A 103 -12.06 90.18 -30.84
N ALA A 104 -12.00 89.56 -32.02
CA ALA A 104 -12.44 90.15 -33.28
C ALA A 104 -13.92 90.53 -33.23
N ALA A 105 -14.78 89.67 -32.68
CA ALA A 105 -16.20 89.98 -32.50
C ALA A 105 -16.44 91.15 -31.55
N GLN A 106 -15.68 91.27 -30.46
CA GLN A 106 -15.78 92.40 -29.53
C GLN A 106 -15.29 93.71 -30.16
N LEU A 107 -14.18 93.68 -30.90
CA LEU A 107 -13.65 94.85 -31.63
C LEU A 107 -14.61 95.32 -32.72
N ALA A 108 -15.22 94.38 -33.46
CA ALA A 108 -16.25 94.69 -34.44
C ALA A 108 -17.46 95.36 -33.78
N ARG A 109 -17.97 94.81 -32.66
CA ARG A 109 -19.08 95.42 -31.89
C ARG A 109 -18.74 96.83 -31.40
N ALA A 110 -17.55 97.03 -30.83
CA ALA A 110 -17.12 98.33 -30.33
C ALA A 110 -16.94 99.36 -31.46
N THR A 111 -16.46 98.92 -32.63
CA THR A 111 -16.34 99.77 -33.82
C THR A 111 -17.70 100.27 -34.30
N LEU A 112 -18.72 99.40 -34.25
CA LEU A 112 -20.10 99.74 -34.63
C LEU A 112 -20.78 100.65 -33.59
N ALA A 113 -20.43 100.50 -32.30
CA ALA A 113 -21.00 101.27 -31.19
C ALA A 113 -20.26 102.59 -30.89
N GLY A 114 -19.14 102.87 -31.54
CA GLY A 114 -18.25 104.00 -31.23
C GLY A 114 -18.85 105.39 -31.54
N PRO A 115 -18.41 106.45 -30.82
CA PRO A 115 -18.82 107.82 -31.11
C PRO A 115 -18.22 108.32 -32.45
N ALA A 116 -18.98 109.13 -33.18
CA ALA A 116 -18.47 109.84 -34.36
C ALA A 116 -17.26 110.72 -33.97
N PRO A 117 -16.23 110.88 -34.83
CA PRO A 117 -16.17 110.49 -36.24
C PRO A 117 -15.55 109.11 -36.53
N LEU A 118 -15.37 108.26 -35.51
CA LEU A 118 -14.60 107.01 -35.62
C LEU A 118 -15.45 105.81 -36.09
N ARG A 119 -16.77 105.99 -36.18
CA ARG A 119 -17.72 104.97 -36.61
C ARG A 119 -17.58 104.74 -38.12
N SER A 120 -17.49 103.46 -38.50
CA SER A 120 -17.54 103.06 -39.91
C SER A 120 -18.86 103.53 -40.55
N PRO A 121 -18.86 104.04 -41.79
CA PRO A 121 -20.06 104.56 -42.45
C PRO A 121 -20.98 103.41 -42.89
N LEU A 122 -21.58 102.72 -41.92
CA LEU A 122 -22.57 101.68 -42.17
C LEU A 122 -23.97 102.25 -41.99
N THR A 123 -24.88 101.77 -42.82
CA THR A 123 -26.31 102.06 -42.64
C THR A 123 -26.81 101.31 -41.40
N PRO A 124 -27.83 101.83 -40.69
CA PRO A 124 -28.42 101.14 -39.54
C PRO A 124 -28.90 99.71 -39.83
N ALA A 125 -29.18 99.37 -41.10
CA ALA A 125 -29.57 98.03 -41.52
C ALA A 125 -28.37 97.07 -41.60
N GLU A 126 -27.22 97.54 -42.11
CA GLU A 126 -25.98 96.76 -42.19
C GLU A 126 -25.43 96.46 -40.80
N GLU A 127 -25.47 97.43 -39.89
CA GLU A 127 -25.04 97.24 -38.50
C GLU A 127 -25.86 96.15 -37.78
N ARG A 128 -27.19 96.18 -37.95
CA ARG A 128 -28.08 95.16 -37.38
C ARG A 128 -27.76 93.78 -37.92
N ARG A 129 -27.42 93.68 -39.21
CA ARG A 129 -27.04 92.42 -39.85
C ARG A 129 -25.72 91.89 -39.30
N VAL A 130 -24.69 92.73 -39.21
CA VAL A 130 -23.37 92.31 -38.67
C VAL A 130 -23.49 91.87 -37.22
N LEU A 131 -24.24 92.60 -36.39
CA LEU A 131 -24.48 92.21 -34.99
C LEU A 131 -25.21 90.87 -34.90
N ALA A 132 -26.24 90.65 -35.72
CA ALA A 132 -26.96 89.38 -35.75
C ALA A 132 -26.06 88.20 -36.18
N GLU A 133 -25.17 88.40 -37.15
CA GLU A 133 -24.22 87.37 -37.59
C GLU A 133 -23.18 87.05 -36.51
N LEU A 134 -22.71 88.05 -35.77
CA LEU A 134 -21.80 87.86 -34.62
C LEU A 134 -22.49 87.14 -33.46
N ASP A 135 -23.74 87.47 -33.14
CA ASP A 135 -24.50 86.78 -32.11
C ASP A 135 -24.81 85.33 -32.51
N ALA A 136 -25.13 85.07 -33.77
CA ALA A 136 -25.31 83.72 -34.30
C ALA A 136 -24.01 82.90 -34.26
N SER A 137 -22.86 83.53 -34.53
CA SER A 137 -21.55 82.88 -34.42
C SER A 137 -21.22 82.51 -32.97
N ALA A 138 -21.47 83.43 -32.03
CA ALA A 138 -21.28 83.17 -30.61
C ALA A 138 -22.17 82.02 -30.12
N ALA A 139 -23.43 81.98 -30.54
CA ALA A 139 -24.36 80.89 -30.21
C ALA A 139 -23.85 79.53 -30.71
N ARG A 140 -23.41 79.44 -31.98
CA ARG A 140 -22.81 78.20 -32.53
C ARG A 140 -21.58 77.76 -31.74
N GLN A 141 -20.74 78.69 -31.28
CA GLN A 141 -19.55 78.32 -30.53
C GLN A 141 -19.87 77.79 -29.14
N VAL A 142 -20.89 78.33 -28.48
CA VAL A 142 -21.40 77.77 -27.22
C VAL A 142 -21.91 76.34 -27.45
N GLU A 143 -22.68 76.10 -28.52
CA GLU A 143 -23.15 74.75 -28.86
C GLU A 143 -22.00 73.76 -29.03
N VAL A 144 -20.97 74.12 -29.82
CA VAL A 144 -19.78 73.27 -30.02
C VAL A 144 -19.05 72.98 -28.71
N LEU A 145 -18.91 73.97 -27.82
CA LEU A 145 -18.28 73.77 -26.52
C LEU A 145 -19.09 72.81 -25.65
N THR A 146 -20.43 72.95 -25.64
CA THR A 146 -21.30 72.03 -24.88
C THR A 146 -21.26 70.61 -25.43
N GLU A 147 -21.22 70.44 -26.75
CA GLU A 147 -21.09 69.12 -27.39
C GLU A 147 -19.74 68.49 -27.09
N ARG A 148 -18.66 69.26 -27.18
CA ARG A 148 -17.32 68.81 -26.78
C ARG A 148 -17.28 68.33 -25.33
N ASP A 149 -17.92 69.04 -24.42
CA ASP A 149 -17.93 68.68 -23.01
C ASP A 149 -18.78 67.42 -22.76
N ARG A 150 -19.90 67.24 -23.47
CA ARG A 150 -20.67 65.98 -23.47
C ARG A 150 -19.83 64.80 -23.99
N LEU A 151 -19.15 64.96 -25.12
CA LEU A 151 -18.29 63.91 -25.69
C LEU A 151 -17.12 63.56 -24.76
N ARG A 152 -16.56 64.53 -24.04
CA ARG A 152 -15.53 64.27 -23.02
C ARG A 152 -16.08 63.43 -21.87
N GLU A 153 -17.32 63.68 -21.46
CA GLU A 153 -17.97 62.91 -20.40
C GLU A 153 -18.31 61.49 -20.85
N ASP A 154 -18.78 61.31 -22.09
CA ASP A 154 -19.01 60.00 -22.68
C ASP A 154 -17.71 59.19 -22.82
N LEU A 155 -16.63 59.84 -23.27
CA LEU A 155 -15.30 59.21 -23.30
C LEU A 155 -14.82 58.80 -21.92
N ARG A 156 -15.10 59.59 -20.87
CA ARG A 156 -14.78 59.21 -19.48
C ARG A 156 -15.59 57.98 -19.06
N ARG A 157 -16.89 57.94 -19.35
CA ARG A 157 -17.76 56.80 -19.04
C ARG A 157 -17.28 55.51 -19.72
N VAL A 158 -17.04 55.56 -21.02
CA VAL A 158 -16.54 54.42 -21.81
C VAL A 158 -15.19 53.92 -21.27
N ARG A 159 -14.29 54.82 -20.86
CA ARG A 159 -13.00 54.41 -20.25
C ARG A 159 -13.18 53.67 -18.93
N ILE A 160 -14.12 54.10 -18.09
CA ILE A 160 -14.42 53.43 -16.81
C ILE A 160 -15.04 52.05 -17.08
N GLU A 161 -15.97 51.95 -18.02
CA GLU A 161 -16.59 50.67 -18.42
C GLU A 161 -15.57 49.70 -19.04
N LEU A 162 -14.67 50.20 -19.87
CA LEU A 162 -13.59 49.37 -20.42
C LEU A 162 -12.66 48.88 -19.32
N ALA A 163 -12.26 49.75 -18.39
CA ALA A 163 -11.42 49.38 -17.26
C ALA A 163 -12.10 48.33 -16.35
N SER A 164 -13.39 48.47 -16.07
CA SER A 164 -14.14 47.50 -15.27
C SER A 164 -14.30 46.15 -15.99
N SER A 165 -14.54 46.17 -17.31
CA SER A 165 -14.59 44.96 -18.14
C SER A 165 -13.24 44.24 -18.17
N LEU A 166 -12.14 44.97 -18.31
CA LEU A 166 -10.80 44.38 -18.30
C LEU A 166 -10.48 43.77 -16.93
N ALA A 167 -10.76 44.48 -15.84
CA ALA A 167 -10.58 43.95 -14.49
C ALA A 167 -11.44 42.70 -14.24
N HIS A 168 -12.68 42.65 -14.77
CA HIS A 168 -13.52 41.47 -14.68
C HIS A 168 -12.95 40.30 -15.48
N GLN A 169 -12.43 40.54 -16.69
CA GLN A 169 -11.78 39.50 -17.49
C GLN A 169 -10.51 38.96 -16.83
N GLU A 170 -9.73 39.80 -16.17
CA GLU A 170 -8.56 39.38 -15.40
C GLU A 170 -8.93 38.48 -14.22
N ARG A 171 -9.99 38.84 -13.47
CA ARG A 171 -10.52 37.98 -12.39
C ARG A 171 -11.00 36.63 -12.91
N LEU A 172 -11.73 36.59 -14.02
CA LEU A 172 -12.16 35.34 -14.64
C LEU A 172 -10.98 34.49 -15.13
N ARG A 173 -9.87 35.12 -15.54
CA ARG A 173 -8.64 34.41 -15.90
C ARG A 173 -7.97 33.81 -14.67
N SER A 174 -7.85 34.56 -13.58
CA SER A 174 -7.27 34.03 -12.33
C SER A 174 -8.11 32.89 -11.77
N GLU A 175 -9.44 33.03 -11.72
CA GLU A 175 -10.35 31.96 -11.28
C GLU A 175 -10.20 30.69 -12.16
N ARG A 176 -10.05 30.85 -13.48
CA ARG A 176 -9.80 29.73 -14.39
C ARG A 176 -8.45 29.06 -14.15
N GLU A 177 -7.42 29.81 -13.79
CA GLU A 177 -6.11 29.25 -13.47
C GLU A 177 -6.13 28.50 -12.13
N GLU A 178 -6.82 29.04 -11.12
CA GLU A 178 -7.04 28.38 -9.83
C GLU A 178 -7.79 27.06 -10.02
N LEU A 179 -8.92 27.07 -10.73
CA LEU A 179 -9.68 25.86 -11.03
C LEU A 179 -8.87 24.83 -11.83
N ARG A 180 -7.96 25.27 -12.71
CA ARG A 180 -7.03 24.36 -13.41
C ARG A 180 -6.05 23.70 -12.45
N ARG A 181 -5.47 24.47 -11.53
CA ARG A 181 -4.55 23.94 -10.49
C ARG A 181 -5.27 22.97 -9.57
N GLU A 182 -6.48 23.30 -9.11
CA GLU A 182 -7.31 22.39 -8.30
C GLU A 182 -7.64 21.10 -9.06
N ARG A 183 -7.96 21.20 -10.36
CA ARG A 183 -8.17 20.02 -11.20
C ARG A 183 -6.90 19.17 -11.35
N GLU A 184 -5.74 19.79 -11.52
CA GLU A 184 -4.47 19.06 -11.60
C GLU A 184 -4.16 18.35 -10.28
N LEU A 185 -4.34 19.01 -9.14
CA LEU A 185 -4.17 18.41 -7.82
C LEU A 185 -5.10 17.21 -7.61
N THR A 186 -6.39 17.37 -7.89
CA THR A 186 -7.37 16.27 -7.76
C THR A 186 -7.04 15.10 -8.68
N LEU A 187 -6.56 15.33 -9.90
CA LEU A 187 -6.08 14.26 -10.77
C LEU A 187 -4.86 13.54 -10.19
N THR A 188 -3.88 14.27 -9.65
CA THR A 188 -2.71 13.64 -9.01
C THR A 188 -3.08 12.81 -7.78
N GLU A 189 -4.05 13.24 -6.98
CA GLU A 189 -4.57 12.48 -5.84
C GLU A 189 -5.30 11.22 -6.30
N LEU A 190 -6.11 11.32 -7.37
CA LEU A 190 -6.78 10.18 -7.97
C LEU A 190 -5.76 9.16 -8.49
N ASP A 191 -4.72 9.59 -9.21
CA ASP A 191 -3.66 8.72 -9.72
C ASP A 191 -2.88 8.03 -8.59
N ALA A 192 -2.57 8.75 -7.51
CA ALA A 192 -1.94 8.19 -6.33
C ALA A 192 -2.84 7.15 -5.64
N SER A 193 -4.14 7.44 -5.54
CA SER A 193 -5.12 6.50 -4.98
C SER A 193 -5.29 5.25 -5.83
N ALA A 194 -5.29 5.38 -7.16
CA ALA A 194 -5.37 4.27 -8.10
C ALA A 194 -4.11 3.40 -8.04
N SER A 195 -2.94 4.01 -7.95
CA SER A 195 -1.66 3.30 -7.76
C SER A 195 -1.66 2.49 -6.47
N ARG A 196 -2.11 3.09 -5.35
CA ARG A 196 -2.25 2.39 -4.07
C ARG A 196 -3.25 1.25 -4.12
N GLN A 197 -4.37 1.42 -4.83
CA GLN A 197 -5.33 0.32 -5.05
C GLN A 197 -4.71 -0.82 -5.85
N ALA A 198 -3.90 -0.52 -6.87
CA ALA A 198 -3.20 -1.55 -7.64
C ALA A 198 -2.20 -2.34 -6.78
N GLU A 199 -1.43 -1.66 -5.93
CA GLU A 199 -0.52 -2.30 -4.96
C GLU A 199 -1.26 -3.23 -4.01
N LEU A 200 -2.37 -2.76 -3.43
CA LEU A 200 -3.21 -3.58 -2.53
C LEU A 200 -3.82 -4.80 -3.23
N LEU A 201 -4.17 -4.68 -4.52
CA LEU A 201 -4.67 -5.82 -5.30
C LEU A 201 -3.57 -6.86 -5.52
N LEU A 202 -2.35 -6.42 -5.82
CA LEU A 202 -1.18 -7.31 -5.94
C LEU A 202 -0.87 -8.01 -4.61
N GLU A 203 -0.86 -7.26 -3.50
CA GLU A 203 -0.65 -7.83 -2.16
C GLU A 203 -1.73 -8.86 -1.81
N ARG A 204 -3.00 -8.54 -2.07
CA ARG A 204 -4.12 -9.47 -1.87
C ARG A 204 -3.95 -10.75 -2.69
N ASP A 205 -3.55 -10.63 -3.95
CA ASP A 205 -3.39 -11.78 -4.83
C ASP A 205 -2.19 -12.63 -4.41
N GLN A 206 -1.11 -12.01 -3.93
CA GLN A 206 0.03 -12.71 -3.31
C GLN A 206 -0.40 -13.47 -2.06
N LEU A 207 -1.11 -12.83 -1.14
CA LEU A 207 -1.64 -13.47 0.07
C LEU A 207 -2.58 -14.64 -0.24
N ARG A 208 -3.39 -14.53 -1.31
CA ARG A 208 -4.23 -15.64 -1.79
C ARG A 208 -3.41 -16.82 -2.30
N GLN A 209 -2.30 -16.56 -2.99
CA GLN A 209 -1.39 -17.62 -3.43
C GLN A 209 -0.71 -18.29 -2.25
N ASP A 210 -0.23 -17.52 -1.29
CA ASP A 210 0.43 -18.05 -0.10
C ASP A 210 -0.53 -18.84 0.78
N LEU A 211 -1.79 -18.38 0.92
CA LEU A 211 -2.85 -19.16 1.58
C LEU A 211 -3.10 -20.50 0.87
N LYS A 212 -3.17 -20.51 -0.47
CA LYS A 212 -3.33 -21.76 -1.23
C LYS A 212 -2.15 -22.70 -1.01
N ARG A 213 -0.91 -22.19 -1.01
CA ARG A 213 0.29 -22.98 -0.72
C ARG A 213 0.22 -23.60 0.68
N ALA A 214 -0.07 -22.79 1.70
CA ALA A 214 -0.22 -23.26 3.07
C ALA A 214 -1.32 -24.33 3.20
N GLN A 215 -2.46 -24.16 2.51
CA GLN A 215 -3.52 -25.18 2.46
C GLN A 215 -3.04 -26.49 1.83
N THR A 216 -2.29 -26.42 0.71
CA THR A 216 -1.75 -27.63 0.07
C THR A 216 -0.70 -28.32 0.95
N GLU A 217 0.14 -27.56 1.66
CA GLU A 217 1.13 -28.11 2.59
C GLU A 217 0.47 -28.79 3.79
N LEU A 218 -0.56 -28.16 4.37
CA LEU A 218 -1.37 -28.77 5.44
C LEU A 218 -2.05 -30.05 4.98
N ALA A 219 -2.65 -30.06 3.79
CA ALA A 219 -3.28 -31.25 3.22
C ALA A 219 -2.27 -32.38 2.98
N ALA A 220 -1.09 -32.05 2.46
CA ALA A 220 0.00 -33.02 2.28
C ALA A 220 0.52 -33.55 3.63
N GLY A 221 0.62 -32.69 4.64
CA GLY A 221 0.98 -33.07 6.01
C GLY A 221 -0.03 -34.02 6.64
N ALA A 222 -1.33 -33.74 6.49
CA ALA A 222 -2.40 -34.61 6.94
C ALA A 222 -2.36 -35.98 6.24
N ALA A 223 -2.22 -36.00 4.92
CA ALA A 223 -2.11 -37.25 4.16
C ALA A 223 -0.89 -38.10 4.59
N ARG A 224 0.25 -37.47 4.89
CA ARG A 224 1.42 -38.16 5.45
C ARG A 224 1.13 -38.72 6.84
N GLN A 225 0.43 -37.98 7.68
CA GLN A 225 0.06 -38.45 9.01
C GLN A 225 -0.89 -39.64 8.94
N ASP A 226 -1.89 -39.59 8.07
CA ASP A 226 -2.81 -40.71 7.84
C ASP A 226 -2.06 -41.95 7.37
N HIS A 227 -1.12 -41.80 6.42
CA HIS A 227 -0.28 -42.90 5.96
C HIS A 227 0.56 -43.51 7.09
N LEU A 228 1.21 -42.68 7.92
CA LEU A 228 1.98 -43.15 9.08
C LEU A 228 1.09 -43.87 10.10
N LEU A 229 -0.15 -43.42 10.30
CA LEU A 229 -1.11 -44.09 11.17
C LEU A 229 -1.54 -45.46 10.60
N GLU A 230 -1.70 -45.58 9.29
CA GLU A 230 -1.96 -46.86 8.63
C GLU A 230 -0.78 -47.81 8.74
N GLU A 231 0.45 -47.36 8.48
CA GLU A 231 1.67 -48.15 8.68
C GLU A 231 1.77 -48.63 10.14
N ARG A 232 1.50 -47.74 11.11
CA ARG A 232 1.50 -48.11 12.53
C ARG A 232 0.47 -49.19 12.84
N ARG A 233 -0.75 -49.09 12.29
CA ARG A 233 -1.80 -50.12 12.45
C ARG A 233 -1.38 -51.45 11.84
N GLN A 234 -0.75 -51.45 10.66
CA GLN A 234 -0.26 -52.67 10.03
C GLN A 234 0.85 -53.32 10.84
N LEU A 235 1.76 -52.53 11.42
CA LEU A 235 2.80 -53.03 12.32
C LEU A 235 2.20 -53.56 13.63
N GLU A 236 1.23 -52.87 14.23
CA GLU A 236 0.49 -53.34 15.40
C GLU A 236 -0.17 -54.70 15.11
N GLN A 237 -0.87 -54.83 13.98
CA GLN A 237 -1.47 -56.09 13.54
C GLN A 237 -0.44 -57.19 13.28
N GLY A 238 0.70 -56.86 12.65
CA GLY A 238 1.78 -57.80 12.41
C GLY A 238 2.43 -58.31 13.71
N CYS A 239 2.59 -57.43 14.70
CA CYS A 239 3.04 -57.78 16.04
C CYS A 239 2.02 -58.68 16.75
N GLU A 240 0.73 -58.35 16.70
CA GLU A 240 -0.34 -59.17 17.28
C GLU A 240 -0.36 -60.58 16.65
N GLN A 241 -0.23 -60.67 15.33
CA GLN A 241 -0.11 -61.94 14.62
C GLN A 241 1.12 -62.74 15.07
N ALA A 242 2.30 -62.10 15.09
CA ALA A 242 3.53 -62.75 15.54
C ALA A 242 3.43 -63.24 17.00
N CYS A 243 2.83 -62.46 17.89
CA CYS A 243 2.54 -62.88 19.27
C CYS A 243 1.62 -64.11 19.29
N SER A 244 0.54 -64.11 18.53
CA SER A 244 -0.39 -65.25 18.45
C SER A 244 0.27 -66.52 17.88
N GLU A 245 1.18 -66.37 16.90
CA GLU A 245 1.96 -67.47 16.35
C GLU A 245 2.96 -68.03 17.35
N LEU A 246 3.63 -67.15 18.12
CA LEU A 246 4.51 -67.55 19.21
C LEU A 246 3.75 -68.27 20.32
N GLU A 247 2.60 -67.76 20.74
CA GLU A 247 1.72 -68.42 21.72
C GLU A 247 1.28 -69.81 21.24
N ALA A 248 0.86 -69.92 19.98
CA ALA A 248 0.51 -71.20 19.37
C ALA A 248 1.73 -72.13 19.27
N GLY A 249 2.92 -71.60 18.98
CA GLY A 249 4.19 -72.32 18.97
C GLY A 249 4.55 -72.87 20.34
N VAL A 250 4.46 -72.04 21.40
CA VAL A 250 4.67 -72.45 22.79
C VAL A 250 3.68 -73.54 23.19
N ALA A 251 2.40 -73.38 22.87
CA ALA A 251 1.38 -74.40 23.14
C ALA A 251 1.69 -75.74 22.43
N ARG A 252 2.18 -75.71 21.19
CA ARG A 252 2.63 -76.90 20.46
C ARG A 252 3.87 -77.53 21.11
N GLU A 253 4.85 -76.73 21.52
CA GLU A 253 6.02 -77.24 22.25
C GLU A 253 5.62 -77.89 23.57
N GLU A 254 4.71 -77.28 24.33
CA GLU A 254 4.16 -77.86 25.56
C GLU A 254 3.44 -79.19 25.28
N GLN A 255 2.63 -79.25 24.23
CA GLN A 255 1.97 -80.48 23.81
C GLN A 255 2.99 -81.58 23.42
N LEU A 256 4.05 -81.23 22.69
CA LEU A 256 5.14 -82.16 22.36
C LEU A 256 5.92 -82.61 23.60
N ARG A 257 6.17 -81.72 24.57
CA ARG A 257 6.79 -82.06 25.86
C ARG A 257 5.92 -83.05 26.63
N GLN A 258 4.62 -82.82 26.71
CA GLN A 258 3.67 -83.75 27.34
C GLN A 258 3.66 -85.12 26.63
N GLN A 259 3.68 -85.14 25.29
CA GLN A 259 3.78 -86.39 24.52
C GLN A 259 5.10 -87.13 24.78
N LEU A 260 6.23 -86.41 24.84
CA LEU A 260 7.52 -86.99 25.18
C LEU A 260 7.53 -87.56 26.59
N GLU A 261 6.97 -86.86 27.57
CA GLU A 261 6.82 -87.36 28.93
C GLU A 261 5.95 -88.63 28.98
N GLN A 262 4.83 -88.67 28.25
CA GLN A 262 4.00 -89.87 28.12
C GLN A 262 4.76 -91.03 27.47
N LEU A 263 5.51 -90.77 26.40
CA LEU A 263 6.37 -91.77 25.74
C LEU A 263 7.50 -92.26 26.66
N GLN A 264 8.09 -91.37 27.46
CA GLN A 264 9.09 -91.74 28.45
C GLN A 264 8.47 -92.62 29.55
N GLN A 265 7.29 -92.26 30.07
CA GLN A 265 6.58 -93.07 31.07
C GLN A 265 6.22 -94.46 30.53
N THR A 266 5.70 -94.54 29.31
CA THR A 266 5.40 -95.83 28.66
C THR A 266 6.67 -96.63 28.37
N ALA A 267 7.78 -95.99 27.98
CA ALA A 267 9.07 -96.66 27.80
C ALA A 267 9.65 -97.19 29.12
N ILE A 268 9.55 -96.42 30.23
CA ILE A 268 9.95 -96.86 31.57
C ILE A 268 9.11 -98.09 31.97
N PHE A 269 7.78 -98.01 31.80
CA PHE A 269 6.88 -99.13 32.08
C PHE A 269 7.25 -100.37 31.25
N ALA A 270 7.49 -100.22 29.94
CA ALA A 270 7.90 -101.31 29.06
C ALA A 270 9.28 -101.88 29.45
N GLN A 271 10.23 -101.05 29.88
CA GLN A 271 11.52 -101.51 30.39
C GLN A 271 11.38 -102.28 31.70
N GLU A 272 10.52 -101.84 32.61
CA GLU A 272 10.19 -102.56 33.84
C GLU A 272 9.52 -103.91 33.54
N GLU A 273 8.56 -103.95 32.62
CA GLU A 273 7.93 -105.19 32.17
C GLU A 273 8.94 -106.14 31.52
N ALA A 274 9.82 -105.64 30.64
CA ALA A 274 10.90 -106.43 30.05
C ALA A 274 11.90 -106.92 31.12
N ALA A 275 12.20 -106.11 32.14
CA ALA A 275 13.01 -106.52 33.28
C ALA A 275 12.33 -107.60 34.12
N ARG A 276 11.01 -107.48 34.38
CA ARG A 276 10.20 -108.51 35.04
C ARG A 276 10.16 -109.80 34.21
N GLY A 277 10.00 -109.69 32.90
CA GLY A 277 10.08 -110.80 31.95
C GLY A 277 11.43 -111.51 31.98
N ARG A 278 12.54 -110.75 31.95
CA ARG A 278 13.91 -111.29 32.12
C ARG A 278 14.10 -111.99 33.46
N ARG A 279 13.57 -111.45 34.57
CA ARG A 279 13.61 -112.12 35.88
C ARG A 279 12.81 -113.43 35.90
N ARG A 280 11.65 -113.49 35.23
CA ARG A 280 10.85 -114.72 35.09
C ARG A 280 11.57 -115.76 34.22
N LEU A 281 12.20 -115.34 33.13
CA LEU A 281 13.05 -116.22 32.30
C LEU A 281 14.23 -116.76 33.11
N ALA A 282 14.96 -115.90 33.84
CA ALA A 282 16.05 -116.33 34.69
C ALA A 282 15.60 -117.29 35.80
N SER A 283 14.41 -117.09 36.38
CA SER A 283 13.86 -118.03 37.38
C SER A 283 13.46 -119.37 36.75
N ALA A 284 12.90 -119.35 35.53
CA ALA A 284 12.57 -120.55 34.76
C ALA A 284 13.84 -121.31 34.33
N GLU A 285 14.88 -120.60 33.87
CA GLU A 285 16.20 -121.18 33.56
C GLU A 285 16.84 -121.79 34.80
N ALA A 286 16.78 -121.11 35.96
CA ALA A 286 17.26 -121.65 37.23
C ALA A 286 16.47 -122.90 37.65
N HIS A 287 15.15 -122.94 37.39
CA HIS A 287 14.31 -124.11 37.65
C HIS A 287 14.73 -125.29 36.76
N LEU A 288 14.89 -125.07 35.45
CA LEU A 288 15.37 -126.07 34.50
C LEU A 288 16.79 -126.55 34.85
N HIS A 289 17.67 -125.68 35.33
CA HIS A 289 19.00 -126.08 35.79
C HIS A 289 18.95 -126.95 37.04
N ARG A 290 18.03 -126.68 37.98
CA ARG A 290 17.80 -127.56 39.13
C ARG A 290 17.24 -128.91 38.71
N GLU A 291 16.30 -128.93 37.77
CA GLU A 291 15.76 -130.18 37.21
C GLU A 291 16.85 -130.99 36.50
N ARG A 292 17.72 -130.35 35.69
CA ARG A 292 18.86 -131.04 35.07
C ARG A 292 19.85 -131.60 36.09
N ARG A 293 20.10 -130.90 37.21
CA ARG A 293 20.92 -131.43 38.31
C ARG A 293 20.24 -132.59 39.03
N ALA A 294 18.93 -132.52 39.25
CA ALA A 294 18.16 -133.62 39.84
C ALA A 294 18.17 -134.85 38.92
N MET A 295 17.98 -134.66 37.62
CA MET A 295 18.09 -135.70 36.60
C MET A 295 19.51 -136.29 36.53
N GLY A 296 20.55 -135.45 36.63
CA GLY A 296 21.94 -135.88 36.73
C GLY A 296 22.25 -136.68 38.00
N ALA A 297 21.65 -136.33 39.14
CA ALA A 297 21.77 -137.07 40.39
C ALA A 297 21.06 -138.44 40.33
N VAL A 298 19.90 -138.53 39.66
CA VAL A 298 19.20 -139.79 39.41
C VAL A 298 20.00 -140.70 38.46
N ALA A 299 20.60 -140.14 37.41
CA ALA A 299 21.48 -140.89 36.51
C ALA A 299 22.76 -141.39 37.22
N GLY A 300 23.35 -140.58 38.11
CA GLY A 300 24.50 -140.98 38.93
C GLY A 300 24.16 -142.08 39.94
N ALA A 301 22.96 -142.08 40.51
CA ALA A 301 22.49 -143.14 41.39
C ALA A 301 22.25 -144.48 40.64
N ALA A 302 21.81 -144.42 39.38
CA ALA A 302 21.62 -145.59 38.53
C ALA A 302 22.95 -146.26 38.13
N GLN A 303 23.97 -145.47 37.77
CA GLN A 303 25.31 -146.00 37.44
C GLN A 303 26.04 -146.60 38.66
N ALA A 304 25.81 -146.07 39.86
CA ALA A 304 26.36 -146.64 41.10
C ALA A 304 25.74 -148.02 41.43
N ALA A 305 24.46 -148.23 41.10
CA ALA A 305 23.77 -149.50 41.29
C ALA A 305 24.25 -150.59 40.31
N GLU A 306 24.53 -150.23 39.05
CA GLU A 306 25.09 -151.16 38.06
C GLU A 306 26.51 -151.65 38.42
N LEU A 307 27.36 -150.75 38.91
CA LEU A 307 28.73 -151.09 39.34
C LEU A 307 28.77 -151.99 40.60
N ALA A 308 27.77 -151.89 41.47
CA ALA A 308 27.61 -152.78 42.62
C ALA A 308 27.13 -154.19 42.20
N ALA A 309 26.24 -154.27 41.21
CA ALA A 309 25.75 -155.54 40.65
C ALA A 309 26.85 -156.30 39.88
N ALA A 310 27.72 -155.59 39.13
CA ALA A 310 28.84 -156.19 38.40
C ALA A 310 29.89 -156.81 39.34
N ARG A 311 30.20 -156.16 40.47
CA ARG A 311 31.17 -156.66 41.47
C ARG A 311 30.65 -157.85 42.30
N ALA A 312 29.33 -158.05 42.38
CA ALA A 312 28.71 -159.20 43.04
C ALA A 312 28.75 -160.49 42.18
N VAL A 313 28.69 -160.35 40.85
CA VAL A 313 28.71 -161.48 39.91
C VAL A 313 30.13 -162.07 39.76
N GLU A 314 31.16 -161.25 39.90
CA GLU A 314 32.57 -161.69 39.73
C GLU A 314 33.10 -162.47 40.95
N ARG A 315 32.57 -162.20 42.17
CA ARG A 315 32.91 -162.96 43.39
C ARG A 315 32.24 -164.34 43.47
N LEU A 316 31.15 -164.55 42.73
CA LEU A 316 30.38 -165.82 42.73
C LEU A 316 30.91 -166.85 41.71
N ARG A 317 31.81 -166.48 40.79
CA ARG A 317 32.39 -167.39 39.79
C ARG A 317 33.65 -168.15 40.26
N SER A 318 34.26 -167.77 41.38
CA SER A 318 35.56 -168.34 41.83
C SER A 318 35.49 -169.37 42.97
N ARG A 319 34.29 -169.76 43.45
CA ARG A 319 34.14 -170.82 44.48
C ARG A 319 33.12 -171.89 44.06
N ARG A 320 33.63 -173.03 43.58
CA ARG A 320 32.87 -174.27 43.31
C ARG A 320 32.38 -174.91 44.62
N LEU A 321 31.09 -174.79 44.93
CA LEU A 321 30.42 -175.58 45.99
C LEU A 321 28.98 -175.97 45.59
N THR A 322 28.90 -176.99 44.74
CA THR A 322 27.77 -177.92 44.58
C THR A 322 27.85 -178.93 45.75
N PRO A 323 26.78 -179.19 46.56
CA PRO A 323 25.47 -179.65 46.12
C PRO A 323 24.29 -179.23 47.05
N LEU A 324 24.25 -177.99 47.53
CA LEU A 324 23.15 -177.48 48.39
C LEU A 324 22.24 -176.43 47.72
N LEU A 325 22.64 -175.91 46.56
CA LEU A 325 21.82 -175.01 45.71
C LEU A 325 20.66 -175.72 45.00
N SER A 326 20.75 -177.05 44.83
CA SER A 326 19.70 -177.86 44.20
C SER A 326 18.46 -178.07 45.09
N ALA A 327 18.56 -177.86 46.41
CA ALA A 327 17.42 -178.00 47.32
C ALA A 327 16.62 -176.69 47.48
N HIS A 328 17.26 -175.52 47.37
CA HIS A 328 16.58 -174.24 47.59
C HIS A 328 15.80 -173.76 46.35
N LEU A 329 16.29 -174.06 45.13
CA LEU A 329 15.61 -173.72 43.88
C LEU A 329 14.37 -174.57 43.57
N ARG A 330 14.15 -175.69 44.29
CA ARG A 330 12.89 -176.46 44.19
C ARG A 330 11.78 -175.92 45.12
N GLN A 331 12.10 -175.08 46.11
CA GLN A 331 11.12 -174.53 47.06
C GLN A 331 10.67 -173.10 46.74
N THR A 332 11.40 -172.34 45.92
CA THR A 332 10.96 -171.03 45.42
C THR A 332 10.12 -171.13 44.14
N ALA A 333 10.17 -172.25 43.42
CA ALA A 333 9.36 -172.49 42.23
C ALA A 333 7.90 -172.94 42.54
N ALA A 334 7.49 -173.11 43.81
CA ALA A 334 6.18 -173.68 44.19
C ALA A 334 5.40 -173.00 45.35
N GLY A 335 5.89 -171.91 45.95
CA GLY A 335 5.10 -171.11 46.92
C GLY A 335 5.30 -171.40 48.41
N VAL A 336 4.98 -170.35 49.20
CA VAL A 336 4.95 -170.23 50.68
C VAL A 336 6.28 -169.88 51.35
N THR A 337 6.57 -168.58 51.57
CA THR A 337 7.74 -168.14 52.35
C THR A 337 7.34 -167.34 53.59
N GLY A 338 6.88 -168.06 54.62
CA GLY A 338 6.68 -167.56 55.99
C GLY A 338 7.96 -167.60 56.84
N CYS A 339 7.86 -167.13 58.09
CA CYS A 339 8.93 -166.75 59.04
C CYS A 339 10.13 -167.71 59.26
N ARG A 340 10.13 -168.95 58.76
CA ARG A 340 11.33 -169.82 58.70
C ARG A 340 12.27 -169.50 57.53
N ALA A 341 11.75 -168.99 56.40
CA ALA A 341 12.54 -168.51 55.26
C ALA A 341 13.46 -167.32 55.64
N ARG A 342 13.03 -166.50 56.62
CA ARG A 342 13.84 -165.41 57.18
C ARG A 342 15.02 -165.89 58.03
N ARG A 343 14.96 -167.08 58.65
CA ARG A 343 16.08 -167.66 59.42
C ARG A 343 17.13 -168.32 58.52
N THR A 344 16.72 -168.87 57.38
CA THR A 344 17.64 -169.42 56.35
C THR A 344 18.31 -168.33 55.52
N ALA A 345 17.58 -167.23 55.21
CA ALA A 345 18.17 -166.02 54.63
C ALA A 345 19.18 -165.34 55.58
N ARG A 346 18.93 -165.36 56.90
CA ARG A 346 19.86 -164.82 57.91
C ARG A 346 21.15 -165.64 58.05
N ARG A 347 21.09 -166.99 57.93
CA ARG A 347 22.27 -167.86 57.91
C ARG A 347 23.06 -167.84 56.57
N LEU A 348 22.42 -167.40 55.48
CA LEU A 348 23.10 -167.14 54.19
C LEU A 348 23.77 -165.76 54.16
N LEU A 349 23.23 -164.77 54.88
CA LEU A 349 23.87 -163.46 55.08
C LEU A 349 25.07 -163.51 56.04
N GLU A 350 25.09 -164.40 57.05
CA GLU A 350 26.25 -164.62 57.95
C GLU A 350 27.46 -165.33 57.29
N ARG A 351 27.32 -165.84 56.05
CA ARG A 351 28.43 -166.42 55.26
C ARG A 351 28.81 -165.60 54.02
N LEU A 352 28.21 -164.42 53.85
CA LEU A 352 28.42 -163.49 52.72
C LEU A 352 28.89 -162.08 53.14
N CYS A 353 29.13 -161.84 54.44
CA CYS A 353 30.15 -160.90 54.93
C CYS A 353 31.50 -161.63 54.95
#